data_AF-A0A4R0Q1Q3-F1
#
_entry.id   AF-A0A4R0Q1Q3-F1
#
_cell.length_a   1.000
_cell.length_b   1.000
_cell.length_c   1.000
_cell.angle_alpha   90.00
_cell.angle_beta   90.00
_cell.angle_gamma   90.00
#
_symmetry.space_group_name_H-M   'P 1'
#
loop_
_entity.id
_entity.type
_entity.pdbx_description
1 polymer ?
#
loop_
_entity_poly.entity_id
_entity_poly.type
_entity_poly.pdbx_seq_one_letter_code
_entity_poly.pdbx_strand_id
1 'polypeptide(L)'
;MKEYQYLLKEKGIRQSMSRKGNCLDNAVIENFFGTLKSELFYLKKYNDISQLKQDIEEYIYYYNNDRIKLNLNGMSPIKYRAHHCN
;
A
#
# COMPACT_ATOMS: atom_id res chain seq x y z
N MET A 1 -11.05 8.77 -17.90
CA MET A 1 -10.92 7.29 -18.09
C MET A 1 -10.08 6.94 -19.31
N LYS A 2 -10.44 7.39 -20.53
CA LYS A 2 -9.65 7.09 -21.75
C LYS A 2 -8.20 7.58 -21.68
N GLU A 3 -7.96 8.76 -21.12
CA GLU A 3 -6.60 9.32 -20.96
C GLU A 3 -5.71 8.45 -20.05
N TYR A 4 -6.22 8.04 -18.89
CA TYR A 4 -5.47 7.16 -17.98
C TYR A 4 -5.19 5.80 -18.61
N GLN A 5 -6.18 5.21 -19.29
CA GLN A 5 -6.00 3.95 -20.00
C GLN A 5 -4.96 4.05 -21.13
N TYR A 6 -4.95 5.17 -21.85
CA TYR A 6 -3.98 5.46 -22.90
C TYR A 6 -2.57 5.60 -22.32
N LEU A 7 -2.41 6.36 -21.23
CA LEU A 7 -1.13 6.52 -20.53
C LEU A 7 -0.57 5.16 -20.05
N LEU A 8 -1.42 4.31 -19.48
CA LEU A 8 -0.99 2.96 -19.06
C LEU A 8 -0.54 2.13 -20.26
N LYS A 9 -1.25 2.21 -21.40
CA LYS A 9 -0.86 1.52 -22.64
C LYS A 9 0.48 2.04 -23.18
N GLU A 10 0.71 3.35 -23.19
CA GLU A 10 1.99 3.95 -23.60
C GLU A 10 3.15 3.52 -22.70
N LYS A 11 2.89 3.32 -21.41
CA LYS A 11 3.89 2.83 -20.45
C LYS A 11 4.03 1.29 -20.44
N GLY A 12 3.32 0.57 -21.31
CA GLY A 12 3.35 -0.90 -21.35
C GLY A 12 2.71 -1.57 -20.13
N ILE A 13 1.91 -0.84 -19.35
CA ILE A 13 1.26 -1.35 -18.15
C ILE A 13 -0.05 -2.02 -18.53
N ARG A 14 -0.14 -3.33 -18.30
CA ARG A 14 -1.38 -4.10 -18.47
C ARG A 14 -2.33 -3.81 -17.32
N GLN A 15 -3.48 -3.23 -17.64
CA GLN A 15 -4.56 -3.04 -16.66
C GLN A 15 -5.17 -4.39 -16.29
N SER A 16 -5.25 -4.67 -14.99
CA SER A 16 -6.03 -5.77 -14.43
C SER A 16 -7.28 -5.20 -13.81
N MET A 17 -8.43 -5.44 -14.44
CA MET A 17 -9.74 -5.14 -13.86
C MET A 17 -10.35 -6.47 -13.44
N SER A 18 -10.43 -6.69 -12.13
CA SER A 18 -11.05 -7.88 -11.57
C SER A 18 -12.53 -7.96 -11.97
N ARG A 19 -13.03 -9.17 -12.19
CA ARG A 19 -14.47 -9.37 -12.42
C ARG A 19 -15.24 -8.96 -11.17
N LYS A 20 -16.45 -8.44 -11.35
CA LYS A 20 -17.38 -8.17 -10.24
C LYS A 20 -17.53 -9.46 -9.39
N GLY A 21 -17.27 -9.35 -8.10
CA GLY A 21 -17.31 -10.49 -7.16
C GLY A 21 -15.97 -11.16 -6.84
N ASN A 22 -14.84 -10.72 -7.44
CA ASN A 22 -13.51 -11.18 -7.03
C ASN A 22 -12.86 -10.18 -6.06
N CYS A 23 -12.94 -10.44 -4.75
CA CYS A 23 -12.35 -9.59 -3.71
C CYS A 23 -10.86 -9.85 -3.49
N LEU A 24 -10.32 -11.00 -3.92
CA LEU A 24 -8.94 -11.41 -3.59
C LEU A 24 -7.90 -10.43 -4.13
N ASP A 25 -8.14 -9.90 -5.33
CA ASP A 25 -7.26 -8.92 -5.98
C ASP A 25 -7.20 -7.59 -5.20
N ASN A 26 -8.27 -7.24 -4.47
CA ASN A 26 -8.35 -6.01 -3.68
C ASN A 26 -8.03 -6.23 -2.18
N ALA A 27 -8.15 -7.46 -1.69
CA ALA A 27 -8.03 -7.78 -0.26
C ALA A 27 -6.70 -7.33 0.36
N VAL A 28 -5.59 -7.44 -0.38
CA VAL A 28 -4.25 -7.05 0.11
C VAL A 28 -4.16 -5.54 0.33
N ILE A 29 -4.65 -4.74 -0.63
CA ILE A 29 -4.59 -3.28 -0.50
C ILE A 29 -5.63 -2.75 0.49
N GLU A 30 -6.81 -3.40 0.58
CA GLU A 30 -7.81 -3.11 1.61
C GLU A 30 -7.25 -3.36 3.02
N ASN A 31 -6.54 -4.48 3.22
CA ASN A 31 -5.88 -4.78 4.48
C ASN A 31 -4.89 -3.67 4.85
N PHE A 32 -4.02 -3.26 3.91
CA PHE A 32 -3.09 -2.15 4.13
C PHE A 32 -3.82 -0.86 4.53
N PHE A 33 -4.88 -0.47 3.82
CA PHE A 33 -5.62 0.74 4.15
C PHE A 33 -6.34 0.66 5.50
N GLY A 34 -6.86 -0.51 5.88
CA GLY A 34 -7.42 -0.73 7.21
C GLY A 34 -6.37 -0.48 8.29
N THR A 35 -5.19 -1.09 8.13
CA THR A 35 -4.07 -0.94 9.07
C THR A 35 -3.56 0.50 9.15
N LEU A 36 -3.33 1.17 8.01
CA LEU A 36 -2.95 2.59 7.95
C LEU A 36 -3.95 3.45 8.73
N LYS A 37 -5.25 3.25 8.50
CA LYS A 37 -6.27 4.08 9.15
C LYS A 37 -6.32 3.84 10.66
N SER A 38 -6.26 2.58 11.10
CA SER A 38 -6.29 2.22 12.51
C SER A 38 -5.04 2.66 13.28
N GLU A 39 -3.86 2.56 12.69
CA GLU A 39 -2.58 2.83 13.36
C GLU A 39 -2.12 4.29 13.21
N LEU A 40 -2.69 5.06 12.27
CA LEU A 40 -2.29 6.46 12.03
C LEU A 40 -3.49 7.40 12.02
N PHE A 41 -4.42 7.20 11.07
CA PHE A 41 -5.42 8.21 10.75
C PHE A 41 -6.44 8.44 11.87
N TYR A 42 -6.95 7.38 12.49
CA TYR A 42 -7.96 7.48 13.54
C TYR A 42 -7.39 7.91 14.89
N LEU A 43 -6.07 7.89 15.07
CA LEU A 43 -5.41 8.26 16.32
C LEU A 43 -5.15 9.75 16.44
N LYS A 44 -5.28 10.52 15.35
CA LYS A 44 -4.96 11.94 15.29
C LYS A 44 -6.07 12.72 14.58
N LYS A 45 -6.25 13.98 14.96
CA LYS A 45 -7.06 14.94 14.18
C LYS A 45 -6.12 15.80 13.34
N TYR A 46 -6.37 15.84 12.04
CA TYR A 46 -5.61 16.68 11.11
C TYR A 46 -6.42 17.92 10.76
N ASN A 47 -5.80 19.09 10.91
CA ASN A 47 -6.36 20.37 10.47
C ASN A 47 -5.74 20.85 9.15
N ASP A 48 -4.67 20.18 8.71
CA ASP A 48 -3.94 20.48 7.48
C ASP A 48 -3.67 19.20 6.69
N ILE A 49 -3.86 19.27 5.38
CA ILE A 49 -3.63 18.17 4.45
C ILE A 49 -2.13 17.92 4.27
N SER A 50 -1.28 18.96 4.38
CA SER A 50 0.17 18.78 4.21
C SER A 50 0.74 17.95 5.34
N GLN A 51 0.33 18.21 6.59
CA GLN A 51 0.66 17.35 7.73
C GLN A 51 0.17 15.91 7.53
N LEU A 52 -1.07 15.71 7.08
CA LEU A 52 -1.57 14.36 6.81
C LEU A 52 -0.74 13.62 5.75
N LYS A 53 -0.32 14.32 4.69
CA LYS A 53 0.54 13.73 3.65
C LYS A 53 1.88 13.30 4.23
N GLN A 54 2.53 14.16 5.02
CA GLN A 54 3.81 13.84 5.65
C GLN A 54 3.68 12.60 6.54
N ASP A 55 2.68 12.57 7.42
CA ASP A 55 2.44 11.44 8.32
C ASP A 55 2.18 10.13 7.54
N ILE A 56 1.47 10.19 6.40
CA ILE A 56 1.25 9.03 5.52
C ILE A 56 2.57 8.56 4.88
N GLU A 57 3.41 9.47 4.40
CA GLU A 57 4.71 9.14 3.80
C GLU A 57 5.63 8.46 4.81
N GLU A 58 5.74 9.02 6.02
CA GLU A 58 6.51 8.44 7.13
C GLU A 58 5.97 7.06 7.52
N TYR A 59 4.65 6.90 7.59
CA TYR A 59 4.04 5.61 7.90
C TYR A 59 4.29 4.57 6.80
N ILE A 60 4.22 4.95 5.52
CA ILE A 60 4.52 4.04 4.39
C ILE A 60 5.98 3.59 4.45
N TYR A 61 6.90 4.49 4.80
CA TYR A 61 8.30 4.15 4.98
C TYR A 61 8.46 3.13 6.12
N TYR A 62 7.91 3.42 7.30
CA TYR A 62 7.92 2.50 8.45
C TYR A 62 7.32 1.13 8.09
N TYR A 63 6.14 1.12 7.46
CA TYR A 63 5.42 -0.10 7.11
C TYR A 63 6.27 -1.04 6.23
N ASN A 64 7.02 -0.48 5.28
CA ASN A 64 7.79 -1.25 4.32
C ASN A 64 9.20 -1.61 4.80
N ASN A 65 9.85 -0.73 5.57
CA ASN A 65 11.26 -0.87 5.94
C ASN A 65 11.47 -1.45 7.35
N ASP A 66 10.59 -1.10 8.29
CA ASP A 66 10.86 -1.30 9.72
C ASP A 66 9.82 -2.17 10.43
N ARG A 67 8.59 -2.24 9.91
CA ARG A 67 7.51 -3.01 10.53
C ARG A 67 7.86 -4.49 10.65
N ILE A 68 7.90 -4.98 11.88
CA ILE A 68 8.06 -6.39 12.19
C ILE A 68 6.78 -7.14 11.82
N LYS A 69 6.89 -8.12 10.93
CA LYS A 69 5.79 -9.03 10.59
C LYS A 69 6.15 -10.45 10.98
N LEU A 70 5.45 -10.99 11.98
CA LEU A 70 5.70 -12.34 12.49
C LEU A 70 5.53 -13.42 11.42
N ASN A 71 4.51 -13.28 10.56
CA ASN A 71 4.30 -14.18 9.42
C ASN A 71 5.37 -14.05 8.33
N LEU A 72 6.25 -13.04 8.40
CA LEU A 72 7.41 -12.86 7.54
C LEU A 72 8.72 -13.17 8.29
N ASN A 73 8.68 -14.06 9.29
CA ASN A 73 9.83 -14.38 10.16
C ASN A 73 10.42 -13.15 10.87
N GLY A 74 9.57 -12.19 11.23
CA GLY A 74 9.97 -10.94 11.87
C GLY A 74 10.61 -9.92 10.92
N MET A 75 10.69 -10.21 9.62
CA MET A 75 11.22 -9.27 8.63
C MET A 75 10.19 -8.19 8.26
N SER A 76 10.70 -7.03 7.85
CA SER A 76 9.89 -6.04 7.16
C SER A 76 9.57 -6.47 5.73
N PRO A 77 8.52 -5.93 5.09
CA PRO A 77 8.16 -6.28 3.71
C PRO A 77 9.32 -6.19 2.72
N ILE A 78 10.16 -5.16 2.81
CA ILE A 78 11.33 -5.01 1.92
C ILE A 78 12.40 -6.06 2.24
N LYS A 79 12.72 -6.29 3.51
CA LYS A 79 13.69 -7.32 3.91
C LYS A 79 13.24 -8.71 3.45
N TYR A 80 11.96 -9.03 3.65
CA TYR A 80 11.39 -10.30 3.22
C TYR A 80 11.51 -10.48 1.70
N ARG A 81 11.22 -9.42 0.91
CA ARG A 81 11.34 -9.45 -0.55
C ARG A 81 12.80 -9.66 -0.99
N ALA A 82 13.74 -8.92 -0.41
CA ALA A 82 15.17 -9.07 -0.73
C ALA A 82 15.71 -10.47 -0.39
N HIS A 83 15.19 -11.10 0.66
CA HIS A 83 15.61 -12.44 1.08
C HIS A 83 15.06 -13.56 0.15
N HIS A 84 13.90 -13.37 -0.49
CA HIS A 84 13.21 -14.44 -1.24
C HIS A 84 13.13 -14.22 -2.75
N CYS A 85 13.52 -13.05 -3.25
CA CYS A 85 13.52 -12.74 -4.70
C CYS A 85 14.93 -12.80 -5.31
N ASN A 86 15.91 -13.40 -4.63
CA ASN A 86 17.22 -13.76 -5.17
C ASN A 86 17.28 -15.23 -5.53
#